data_AF-A0A0B4E7B2-F1
#
_entry.id   AF-A0A0B4E7B2-F1
#
_cell.length_a   1.000
_cell.length_b   1.000
_cell.length_c   1.000
_cell.angle_alpha   90.00
_cell.angle_beta   90.00
_cell.angle_gamma   90.00
#
_symmetry.space_group_name_H-M   'P 1'
#
loop_
_entity.id
_entity.type
_entity.pdbx_description
1 polymer ?
#
loop_
_entity_poly.entity_id
_entity_poly.type
_entity_poly.pdbx_seq_one_letter_code
_entity_poly.pdbx_strand_id
1 'polypeptide(L)'
;MAEIPDPAFAEKMVGDGCGMEPKEGAICSPVNGEVANVFDTRHAVSFDSEDGLEMIVHFGIDTVKLKGEGFKSLRGEGPTKVGDPIVEYDLAYISANAPSIKTPVIINNMEEVEHIEVIA
;
A
#
# COMPACT_ATOMS: atom_id res chain seq x y z
N MET A 1 -4.40 10.99 -6.37
CA MET A 1 -4.86 10.89 -4.97
C MET A 1 -6.32 11.30 -4.77
N ALA A 2 -6.78 12.41 -5.35
CA ALA A 2 -8.17 12.91 -5.18
C ALA A 2 -9.30 11.91 -5.53
N GLU A 3 -9.00 10.85 -6.30
CA GLU A 3 -9.96 9.81 -6.65
C GLU A 3 -10.12 8.70 -5.61
N ILE A 4 -9.31 8.73 -4.54
CA ILE A 4 -9.42 7.83 -3.39
C ILE A 4 -10.60 8.30 -2.52
N PRO A 5 -11.60 7.44 -2.23
CA PRO A 5 -12.80 7.83 -1.49
C PRO A 5 -12.56 7.83 0.04
N ASP A 6 -11.50 8.49 0.48
CA ASP A 6 -11.13 8.65 1.89
C ASP A 6 -10.44 10.00 2.08
N PRO A 7 -10.97 10.92 2.91
CA PRO A 7 -10.40 12.24 3.13
C PRO A 7 -8.96 12.23 3.63
N ALA A 8 -8.56 11.27 4.47
CA ALA A 8 -7.21 11.22 5.02
C ALA A 8 -6.16 11.03 3.91
N PHE A 9 -6.48 10.23 2.89
CA PHE A 9 -5.65 10.06 1.71
C PHE A 9 -5.87 11.17 0.67
N ALA A 10 -7.12 11.53 0.36
CA ALA A 10 -7.45 12.52 -0.66
C ALA A 10 -6.89 13.92 -0.33
N GLU A 11 -6.85 14.29 0.94
CA GLU A 11 -6.30 15.55 1.44
C GLU A 11 -4.81 15.44 1.83
N LYS A 12 -4.16 14.30 1.54
CA LYS A 12 -2.73 14.06 1.77
C LYS A 12 -2.30 14.21 3.23
N MET A 13 -3.18 13.90 4.17
CA MET A 13 -2.88 14.01 5.61
C MET A 13 -1.89 12.95 6.09
N VAL A 14 -1.87 11.79 5.43
CA VAL A 14 -1.02 10.63 5.79
C VAL A 14 0.29 10.62 4.99
N GLY A 15 0.34 11.36 3.88
CA GLY A 15 1.43 11.35 2.90
C GLY A 15 0.92 11.70 1.51
N ASP A 16 1.83 11.80 0.54
CA ASP A 16 1.49 12.07 -0.86
C ASP A 16 1.93 10.91 -1.77
N GLY A 17 1.32 10.82 -2.95
CA GLY A 17 1.59 9.75 -3.90
C GLY A 17 0.45 9.53 -4.90
N CYS A 18 0.18 8.28 -5.22
CA CYS A 18 -0.84 7.91 -6.21
C CYS A 18 -1.89 6.96 -5.65
N GLY A 19 -3.05 6.92 -6.32
CA GLY A 19 -4.08 5.93 -6.09
C GLY A 19 -4.08 4.94 -7.25
N MET A 20 -4.18 3.65 -6.96
CA MET A 20 -4.15 2.58 -7.94
C MET A 20 -5.42 1.76 -7.90
N GLU A 21 -5.80 1.18 -9.04
CA GLU A 21 -6.82 0.13 -9.09
C GLU A 21 -6.12 -1.23 -9.22
N PRO A 22 -6.19 -2.10 -8.18
CA PRO A 22 -5.46 -3.35 -8.18
C PRO A 22 -6.06 -4.35 -9.17
N LYS A 23 -5.20 -5.23 -9.70
CA LYS A 23 -5.58 -6.43 -10.46
C LYS A 23 -5.36 -7.66 -9.59
N GLU A 24 -5.71 -8.84 -10.07
CA GLU A 24 -5.37 -10.08 -9.36
C GLU A 24 -3.86 -10.19 -9.13
N GLY A 25 -3.45 -10.64 -7.94
CA GLY A 25 -2.03 -10.82 -7.61
C GLY A 25 -1.73 -10.62 -6.13
N ALA A 26 -0.67 -9.85 -5.86
CA ALA A 26 -0.15 -9.58 -4.53
C ALA A 26 0.27 -8.11 -4.39
N ILE A 27 0.34 -7.64 -3.14
CA ILE A 27 1.09 -6.45 -2.80
C ILE A 27 2.56 -6.83 -2.95
N CYS A 28 3.24 -6.22 -3.91
CA CYS A 28 4.67 -6.38 -4.13
C CYS A 28 5.44 -5.17 -3.62
N SER A 29 6.74 -5.34 -3.36
CA SER A 29 7.59 -4.22 -3.00
C SER A 29 7.68 -3.20 -4.14
N PRO A 30 7.39 -1.90 -3.89
CA PRO A 30 7.59 -0.85 -4.87
C PRO A 30 9.06 -0.40 -4.96
N VAL A 31 9.90 -0.79 -4.00
CA VAL A 31 11.29 -0.32 -3.85
C VAL A 31 12.26 -1.47 -3.56
N ASN A 32 13.55 -1.20 -3.78
CA ASN A 32 14.61 -1.97 -3.15
C ASN A 32 14.85 -1.39 -1.75
N GLY A 33 15.09 -2.26 -0.76
CA GLY A 33 15.28 -1.87 0.62
C GLY A 33 14.73 -2.94 1.55
N GLU A 34 13.78 -2.60 2.41
CA GLU A 34 13.17 -3.55 3.33
C GLU A 34 11.67 -3.37 3.49
N VAL A 35 10.99 -4.47 3.83
CA VAL A 35 9.65 -4.43 4.40
C VAL A 35 9.81 -4.00 5.84
N ALA A 36 9.38 -2.77 6.15
CA ALA A 36 9.48 -2.18 7.47
C ALA A 36 8.40 -2.73 8.42
N ASN A 37 7.18 -2.94 7.92
CA ASN A 37 6.09 -3.53 8.68
C ASN A 37 5.04 -4.17 7.76
N VAL A 38 4.49 -5.31 8.19
CA VAL A 38 3.24 -5.86 7.65
C VAL A 38 2.17 -5.73 8.72
N PHE A 39 1.18 -4.88 8.48
CA PHE A 39 0.13 -4.58 9.47
C PHE A 39 -0.64 -5.86 9.87
N ASP A 40 -1.17 -5.91 11.10
CA ASP A 40 -1.78 -7.13 11.67
C ASP A 40 -2.86 -7.79 10.79
N THR A 41 -3.70 -6.95 10.17
CA THR A 41 -4.77 -7.37 9.26
C THR A 41 -4.30 -7.49 7.81
N ARG A 42 -3.01 -7.32 7.54
CA ARG A 42 -2.28 -7.50 6.26
C ARG A 42 -2.77 -6.65 5.09
N HIS A 43 -3.74 -5.77 5.33
CA HIS A 43 -4.26 -4.85 4.31
C HIS A 43 -3.26 -3.77 3.90
N ALA A 44 -2.23 -3.50 4.71
CA ALA A 44 -1.21 -2.50 4.43
C ALA A 44 0.18 -3.05 4.71
N VAL A 45 1.16 -2.55 3.96
CA VAL A 45 2.59 -2.86 4.11
C VAL A 45 3.37 -1.56 4.02
N SER A 46 4.29 -1.34 4.96
CA SER A 46 5.26 -0.25 4.88
C SER A 46 6.63 -0.75 4.42
N PHE A 47 7.35 0.11 3.70
CA PHE A 47 8.62 -0.17 3.08
C PHE A 47 9.58 0.98 3.36
N ASP A 48 10.82 0.64 3.67
CA ASP A 48 11.91 1.61 3.72
C ASP A 48 12.80 1.36 2.50
N SER A 49 12.96 2.37 1.67
CA SER A 49 13.83 2.29 0.50
C SER A 49 15.30 2.48 0.87
N GLU A 50 16.21 1.96 0.04
CA GLU A 50 17.66 2.18 0.20
C GLU A 50 18.06 3.66 0.19
N ASP A 51 17.25 4.52 -0.45
CA ASP A 51 17.48 5.97 -0.55
C ASP A 51 16.82 6.77 0.61
N GLY A 52 16.22 6.08 1.59
CA GLY A 52 15.67 6.71 2.80
C GLY A 52 14.23 7.21 2.69
N LEU A 53 13.52 6.91 1.59
CA LEU A 53 12.07 7.14 1.51
C LEU A 53 11.31 6.05 2.27
N GLU A 54 10.35 6.48 3.08
CA GLU A 54 9.37 5.63 3.75
C GLU A 54 8.09 5.59 2.90
N MET A 55 7.63 4.39 2.56
CA MET A 55 6.49 4.19 1.69
C MET A 55 5.45 3.27 2.31
N ILE A 56 4.17 3.51 2.01
CA ILE A 56 3.07 2.64 2.43
C ILE A 56 2.22 2.27 1.21
N VAL A 57 1.97 0.97 1.05
CA VAL A 57 0.93 0.45 0.17
C VAL A 57 -0.26 0.05 1.04
N HIS A 58 -1.37 0.78 0.93
CA HIS A 58 -2.59 0.52 1.71
C HIS A 58 -3.67 -0.05 0.79
N PHE A 59 -3.95 -1.34 0.85
CA PHE A 59 -4.86 -2.01 -0.07
C PHE A 59 -6.32 -1.68 0.24
N GLY A 60 -7.01 -1.02 -0.68
CA GLY A 60 -8.41 -0.61 -0.52
C GLY A 60 -8.65 0.44 0.56
N ILE A 61 -9.92 0.76 0.80
CA ILE A 61 -10.37 1.67 1.87
C ILE A 61 -11.16 0.86 2.89
N ASP A 62 -10.94 1.15 4.18
CA ASP A 62 -11.60 0.47 5.30
C ASP A 62 -11.39 -1.06 5.38
N THR A 63 -10.45 -1.59 4.60
CA THR A 63 -10.11 -3.03 4.52
C THR A 63 -9.53 -3.59 5.82
N VAL A 64 -9.02 -2.73 6.71
CA VAL A 64 -8.70 -3.09 8.09
C VAL A 64 -9.88 -3.77 8.81
N LYS A 65 -11.13 -3.38 8.48
CA LYS A 65 -12.36 -3.94 9.06
C LYS A 65 -12.61 -5.40 8.65
N LEU A 66 -11.96 -5.89 7.59
CA LEU A 66 -11.99 -7.29 7.17
C LEU A 66 -11.14 -8.19 8.08
N LYS A 67 -10.38 -7.63 9.02
CA LYS A 67 -9.61 -8.38 10.03
C LYS A 67 -8.66 -9.43 9.45
N GLY A 68 -8.14 -9.18 8.25
CA GLY A 68 -7.24 -10.08 7.53
C GLY A 68 -7.93 -11.11 6.64
N GLU A 69 -9.26 -11.17 6.61
CA GLU A 69 -9.97 -12.00 5.65
C GLU A 69 -9.75 -11.48 4.22
N GLY A 70 -9.41 -12.38 3.31
CA GLY A 70 -9.01 -12.03 1.94
C GLY A 70 -7.55 -11.63 1.79
N PHE A 71 -6.74 -11.62 2.86
CA PHE A 71 -5.31 -11.33 2.80
C PHE A 71 -4.48 -12.48 3.36
N LYS A 72 -3.34 -12.77 2.71
CA LYS A 72 -2.41 -13.82 3.12
C LYS A 72 -0.97 -13.31 3.01
N SER A 73 -0.30 -13.20 4.15
CA SER A 73 1.11 -12.84 4.18
C SER A 73 1.95 -13.99 3.59
N LEU A 74 2.78 -13.64 2.61
CA LEU A 74 3.81 -14.49 2.04
C LEU A 74 5.15 -14.31 2.75
N ARG A 75 5.38 -13.08 3.22
CA ARG A 75 6.61 -12.65 3.88
C ARG A 75 6.30 -11.62 4.97
N GLY A 76 7.15 -11.60 6.00
CA GLY A 76 7.18 -10.54 7.02
C GLY A 76 8.26 -9.50 6.75
N GLU A 77 8.69 -8.83 7.81
CA GLU A 77 9.72 -7.79 7.79
C GLU A 77 11.07 -8.26 7.23
N GLY A 78 11.84 -7.31 6.69
CA GLY A 78 13.22 -7.50 6.25
C GLY A 78 13.48 -7.27 4.76
N PRO A 79 14.67 -7.65 4.25
CA PRO A 79 15.21 -7.11 2.99
C PRO A 79 14.43 -7.52 1.75
N THR A 80 14.06 -6.59 0.88
CA THR A 80 13.20 -6.85 -0.29
C THR A 80 13.73 -6.17 -1.54
N LYS A 81 13.32 -6.68 -2.70
CA LYS A 81 13.59 -6.07 -4.00
C LYS A 81 12.30 -5.68 -4.68
N VAL A 82 12.38 -4.71 -5.61
CA VAL A 82 11.23 -4.32 -6.43
C VAL A 82 10.58 -5.56 -7.06
N GLY A 83 9.27 -5.70 -6.85
CA GLY A 83 8.48 -6.81 -7.37
C GLY A 83 8.39 -8.06 -6.47
N ASP A 84 9.16 -8.14 -5.39
CA ASP A 84 9.03 -9.25 -4.43
C ASP A 84 7.63 -9.26 -3.80
N PRO A 85 6.91 -10.40 -3.81
CA PRO A 85 5.53 -10.47 -3.31
C PRO A 85 5.49 -10.59 -1.79
N ILE A 86 4.70 -9.74 -1.13
CA ILE A 86 4.64 -9.64 0.34
C ILE A 86 3.31 -10.16 0.89
N VAL A 87 2.19 -9.74 0.31
CA VAL A 87 0.84 -10.15 0.71
C VAL A 87 0.01 -10.52 -0.51
N GLU A 88 -0.42 -11.78 -0.61
CA GLU A 88 -1.45 -12.21 -1.55
C GLU A 88 -2.82 -11.71 -1.09
N TYR A 89 -3.69 -11.38 -2.04
CA TYR A 89 -5.05 -11.00 -1.74
C TYR A 89 -6.07 -11.68 -2.66
N ASP A 90 -7.25 -11.96 -2.10
CA ASP A 90 -8.43 -12.37 -2.84
C ASP A 90 -9.21 -11.12 -3.26
N LEU A 91 -8.96 -10.68 -4.49
CA LEU A 91 -9.58 -9.48 -5.04
C LEU A 91 -11.11 -9.60 -5.09
N ALA A 92 -11.65 -10.78 -5.39
CA ALA A 92 -13.08 -11.00 -5.48
C ALA A 92 -13.74 -10.88 -4.10
N TYR A 93 -13.14 -11.51 -3.08
CA TYR A 93 -13.60 -11.39 -1.70
C TYR A 93 -13.56 -9.94 -1.23
N ILE A 94 -12.43 -9.26 -1.39
CA ILE A 94 -12.29 -7.89 -0.88
C ILE A 94 -13.22 -6.93 -1.62
N SER A 95 -13.37 -7.06 -2.95
CA SER A 95 -14.29 -6.22 -3.72
C SER A 95 -15.75 -6.36 -3.27
N ALA A 96 -16.15 -7.55 -2.79
CA ALA A 96 -17.50 -7.81 -2.31
C ALA A 96 -17.76 -7.32 -0.88
N ASN A 97 -16.70 -7.13 -0.09
CA ASN A 97 -16.80 -6.88 1.36
C ASN A 97 -16.21 -5.53 1.82
N ALA A 98 -15.41 -4.86 0.99
CA ALA A 98 -14.84 -3.56 1.28
C ALA A 98 -15.55 -2.42 0.52
N PRO A 99 -15.61 -1.20 1.08
CA PRO A 99 -16.17 -0.04 0.38
C PRO A 99 -15.48 0.32 -0.95
N SER A 100 -14.18 0.06 -1.05
CA SER A 100 -13.37 0.33 -2.24
C SER A 100 -12.11 -0.51 -2.25
N ILE A 101 -11.71 -1.00 -3.42
CA ILE A 101 -10.42 -1.64 -3.66
C ILE A 101 -9.35 -0.66 -4.14
N LYS A 102 -9.69 0.63 -4.34
CA LYS A 102 -8.68 1.63 -4.71
C LYS A 102 -7.61 1.70 -3.63
N THR A 103 -6.36 1.55 -4.04
CA THR A 103 -5.20 1.33 -3.18
C THR A 103 -4.28 2.54 -3.24
N PRO A 104 -4.21 3.34 -2.16
CA PRO A 104 -3.18 4.36 -2.04
C PRO A 104 -1.77 3.75 -1.97
N VAL A 105 -0.84 4.35 -2.71
CA VAL A 105 0.60 4.18 -2.55
C VAL A 105 1.18 5.55 -2.24
N ILE A 106 1.72 5.69 -1.03
CA ILE A 106 2.14 6.98 -0.50
C ILE A 106 3.58 6.93 0.00
N ILE A 107 4.21 8.11 0.00
CA ILE A 107 5.43 8.40 0.75
C ILE A 107 5.00 9.19 1.99
N ASN A 108 5.41 8.76 3.19
CA ASN A 108 4.99 9.39 4.45
C ASN A 108 6.01 10.39 5.01
N ASN A 109 7.28 10.34 4.60
CA ASN A 109 8.31 11.33 4.94
C ASN A 109 8.51 12.37 3.81
N MET A 110 7.45 13.13 3.52
CA MET A 110 7.41 14.08 2.40
C MET A 110 8.42 15.24 2.48
N GLU A 111 8.98 15.50 3.65
CA GLU A 111 10.06 16.47 3.86
C GLU A 111 11.35 16.11 3.08
N GLU A 112 11.55 14.83 2.76
CA GLU A 112 12.69 14.34 1.96
C GLU A 112 12.40 14.40 0.45
N VAL A 113 11.20 14.82 0.04
CA VAL A 113 10.73 14.78 -1.35
C VAL A 113 10.54 16.18 -1.93
N GLU A 114 11.31 16.53 -2.96
CA GLU A 114 11.20 17.83 -3.64
C GLU A 114 9.92 17.93 -4.49
N HIS A 115 9.57 16.86 -5.23
CA HIS A 115 8.40 16.80 -6.09
C HIS A 115 7.96 15.36 -6.38
N ILE A 116 6.66 15.14 -6.55
CA ILE A 116 6.08 13.87 -7.03
C ILE A 116 5.44 14.08 -8.40
N GLU A 117 5.91 13.33 -9.39
CA GLU A 117 5.27 13.22 -10.70
C GLU A 117 4.68 11.83 -10.88
N VAL A 118 3.36 11.75 -11.13
CA VAL A 118 2.70 10.48 -11.44
C VAL A 118 2.72 10.27 -12.94
N ILE A 119 3.45 9.24 -13.39
CA ILE A 119 3.57 8.85 -14.79
C ILE A 119 2.68 7.63 -15.04
N ALA A 120 1.87 7.67 -16.11
CA ALA A 120 0.91 6.63 -16.50
C ALA A 120 1.31 5.94 -17.82
#